data_AF-A0A2P8W7F8-F1
#
_entry.id   AF-A0A2P8W7F8-F1
#
_cell.length_a   1.000
_cell.length_b   1.000
_cell.length_c   1.000
_cell.angle_alpha   90.00
_cell.angle_beta   90.00
_cell.angle_gamma   90.00
#
_symmetry.space_group_name_H-M   'P 1'
#
loop_
_entity.id
_entity.type
_entity.pdbx_description
1 polymer ?
#
loop_
_entity_poly.entity_id
_entity_poly.type
_entity_poly.pdbx_seq_one_letter_code
_entity_poly.pdbx_strand_id
1 'polypeptide(L)'
;MTSDLTNIPGIGKTFARDFARIGIWSQHDLVGKAAEDLFQQMVEANDRERHKTSKNYLYVIRMAIYYAEGGRDPERLKWHAWKEPLSSR
;
A
#
# COMPACT_ATOMS: atom_id res chain seq x y z
N MET A 1 -10.99 -16.65 -2.91
CA MET A 1 -10.62 -15.87 -4.11
C MET A 1 -9.32 -15.15 -3.81
N THR A 2 -8.32 -15.26 -4.67
CA THR A 2 -7.06 -14.52 -4.54
C THR A 2 -7.34 -13.10 -5.00
N SER A 3 -7.19 -12.09 -4.13
CA SER A 3 -7.34 -10.69 -4.53
C SER A 3 -6.27 -10.34 -5.58
N ASP A 4 -6.64 -9.57 -6.60
CA ASP A 4 -5.71 -9.08 -7.62
C ASP A 4 -4.62 -8.16 -7.04
N LEU A 5 -4.81 -7.66 -5.82
CA LEU A 5 -3.82 -6.92 -5.04
C LEU A 5 -2.52 -7.71 -4.86
N THR A 6 -2.58 -9.05 -4.77
CA THR A 6 -1.36 -9.88 -4.65
C THR A 6 -0.54 -9.97 -5.94
N ASN A 7 -1.04 -9.44 -7.06
CA ASN A 7 -0.26 -9.29 -8.29
C ASN A 7 0.68 -8.09 -8.22
N ILE A 8 0.46 -7.15 -7.29
CA ILE A 8 1.34 -6.02 -7.07
C ILE A 8 2.61 -6.54 -6.38
N PRO A 9 3.80 -6.29 -6.94
CA PRO A 9 5.06 -6.70 -6.32
C PRO A 9 5.14 -6.19 -4.88
N GLY A 10 5.51 -7.05 -3.93
CA GLY A 10 5.63 -6.67 -2.52
C GLY A 10 4.33 -6.67 -1.70
N ILE A 11 3.17 -6.95 -2.32
CA ILE A 11 1.91 -7.14 -1.58
C ILE A 11 1.63 -8.64 -1.40
N GLY A 12 1.72 -9.10 -0.15
CA GLY A 12 1.33 -10.44 0.26
C GLY A 12 -0.11 -10.52 0.79
N LYS A 13 -0.57 -11.74 1.08
CA LYS A 13 -1.93 -12.01 1.61
C LYS A 13 -2.26 -11.22 2.87
N THR A 14 -1.29 -11.03 3.78
CA THR A 14 -1.49 -10.24 5.01
C THR A 14 -1.81 -8.78 4.68
N PHE A 15 -1.05 -8.17 3.78
CA PHE A 15 -1.25 -6.78 3.39
C PHE A 15 -2.56 -6.59 2.61
N ALA A 16 -2.92 -7.55 1.75
CA ALA A 16 -4.22 -7.56 1.09
C ALA A 16 -5.39 -7.65 2.09
N ARG A 17 -5.23 -8.40 3.19
CA ARG A 17 -6.23 -8.42 4.28
C ARG A 17 -6.29 -7.07 5.01
N ASP A 18 -5.16 -6.41 5.22
CA ASP A 18 -5.13 -5.09 5.84
C ASP A 18 -5.81 -4.04 4.94
N PHE A 19 -5.65 -4.13 3.61
CA PHE A 19 -6.41 -3.34 2.64
C PHE A 19 -7.93 -3.61 2.71
N ALA A 20 -8.33 -4.88 2.81
CA ALA A 20 -9.73 -5.25 2.95
C ALA A 20 -10.40 -4.61 4.17
N ARG A 21 -9.67 -4.43 5.28
CA ARG A 21 -10.19 -3.77 6.50
C ARG A 21 -10.58 -2.31 6.28
N ILE A 22 -9.97 -1.64 5.29
CA ILE A 22 -10.25 -0.25 4.93
C ILE A 22 -11.08 -0.12 3.65
N GLY A 23 -11.69 -1.22 3.19
CA GLY A 23 -12.58 -1.24 2.03
C GLY A 23 -11.86 -1.26 0.67
N ILE A 24 -10.57 -1.60 0.63
CA ILE A 24 -9.82 -1.80 -0.61
C ILE A 24 -9.78 -3.30 -0.92
N TRP A 25 -10.45 -3.71 -2.00
CA TRP A 25 -10.60 -5.13 -2.36
C TRP A 25 -9.86 -5.48 -3.65
N SER A 26 -9.58 -4.47 -4.48
CA SER A 26 -8.99 -4.62 -5.80
C SER A 26 -7.96 -3.54 -6.13
N GLN A 27 -7.19 -3.76 -7.21
CA GLN A 27 -6.31 -2.72 -7.76
C GLN A 27 -7.08 -1.47 -8.18
N HIS A 28 -8.31 -1.62 -8.68
CA HIS A 28 -9.14 -0.49 -9.11
C HIS A 28 -9.46 0.47 -7.95
N ASP A 29 -9.66 -0.05 -6.75
CA ASP A 29 -9.99 0.76 -5.56
C ASP A 29 -8.85 1.69 -5.12
N LEU A 30 -7.61 1.40 -5.57
CA LEU A 30 -6.42 2.20 -5.28
C LEU A 30 -6.26 3.41 -6.21
N VAL A 31 -6.86 3.38 -7.39
CA VAL A 31 -6.65 4.42 -8.42
C VAL A 31 -7.15 5.77 -7.92
N GLY A 32 -6.30 6.81 -8.00
CA GLY A 32 -6.64 8.17 -7.59
C GLY A 32 -6.78 8.36 -6.07
N LYS A 33 -6.40 7.39 -5.25
CA LYS A 33 -6.37 7.53 -3.79
C LYS A 33 -5.11 8.25 -3.33
N ALA A 34 -5.22 9.02 -2.24
CA ALA A 34 -4.06 9.54 -1.53
C ALA A 34 -3.46 8.44 -0.63
N ALA A 35 -2.15 8.21 -0.75
CA ALA A 35 -1.48 7.16 0.00
C ALA A 35 -1.50 7.41 1.51
N GLU A 36 -1.37 8.67 1.91
CA GLU A 36 -1.39 9.16 3.29
C GLU A 36 -2.75 8.86 3.95
N ASP A 37 -3.86 9.08 3.24
CA ASP A 37 -5.20 8.82 3.76
C ASP A 37 -5.44 7.32 3.95
N LEU A 38 -5.04 6.49 2.97
CA LEU A 38 -5.14 5.03 3.09
C LEU A 38 -4.26 4.52 4.23
N PHE A 39 -3.07 5.10 4.41
CA PHE A 39 -2.18 4.74 5.51
C PHE A 39 -2.81 5.04 6.87
N GLN A 40 -3.40 6.23 7.06
CA GLN A 40 -4.08 6.58 8.32
C GLN A 40 -5.25 5.64 8.61
N GLN A 41 -6.11 5.40 7.61
CA GLN A 41 -7.21 4.44 7.74
C GLN A 41 -6.70 3.05 8.13
N MET A 42 -5.59 2.60 7.53
CA MET A 42 -5.01 1.29 7.82
C MET A 42 -4.38 1.23 9.21
N VAL A 43 -3.75 2.30 9.69
CA VAL A 43 -3.26 2.41 11.07
C VAL A 43 -4.41 2.22 12.05
N GLU A 44 -5.50 2.98 11.87
CA GLU A 44 -6.68 2.90 12.75
C GLU A 44 -7.34 1.52 12.71
N ALA A 45 -7.54 0.96 11.50
CA ALA A 45 -8.18 -0.34 11.34
C ALA A 45 -7.34 -1.49 11.92
N ASN A 46 -6.01 -1.42 11.77
CA ASN A 46 -5.11 -2.45 12.29
C ASN A 46 -4.93 -2.36 13.81
N ASP A 47 -4.94 -1.15 14.39
CA ASP A 47 -4.85 -0.96 15.83
C ASP A 47 -6.02 -1.63 16.57
N ARG A 48 -7.24 -1.54 16.01
CA ARG A 48 -8.45 -2.24 16.51
C ARG A 48 -8.26 -3.76 16.56
N GLU A 49 -7.44 -4.30 15.68
CA GLU A 49 -7.11 -5.74 15.56
C GLU A 49 -5.82 -6.10 16.31
N ARG A 50 -5.23 -5.17 17.08
CA ARG A 50 -3.92 -5.30 17.74
C ARG A 50 -2.80 -5.69 16.77
N HIS A 51 -2.92 -5.30 15.50
CA HIS A 51 -1.95 -5.54 14.44
C HIS A 51 -1.09 -4.29 14.24
N LYS A 52 0.23 -4.45 14.29
CA LYS A 52 1.16 -3.31 14.22
C LYS A 52 1.38 -2.85 12.78
N THR A 53 1.04 -1.60 12.51
CA THR A 53 1.36 -0.92 11.24
C THR A 53 2.70 -0.19 11.36
N SER A 54 3.63 -0.45 10.45
CA SER A 54 4.93 0.24 10.40
C SER A 54 4.95 1.35 9.35
N LYS A 55 5.87 2.32 9.46
CA LYS A 55 6.03 3.39 8.46
C LYS A 55 6.25 2.90 7.03
N ASN A 56 6.78 1.69 6.85
CA ASN A 56 7.00 1.12 5.53
C ASN A 56 5.70 0.83 4.78
N TYR A 57 4.57 0.72 5.49
CA TYR A 57 3.26 0.52 4.86
C TYR A 57 2.90 1.68 3.94
N LEU A 58 3.22 2.93 4.33
CA LEU A 58 3.01 4.09 3.46
C LEU A 58 3.74 3.93 2.11
N TYR A 59 4.97 3.46 2.14
CA TYR A 59 5.78 3.24 0.93
C TYR A 59 5.23 2.11 0.05
N VAL A 60 4.73 1.05 0.68
CA VAL A 60 4.05 -0.05 -0.02
C VAL A 60 2.74 0.44 -0.64
N ILE A 61 1.97 1.29 0.05
CA ILE A 61 0.73 1.89 -0.45
C ILE A 61 1.01 2.79 -1.65
N ARG A 62 2.02 3.67 -1.58
CA ARG A 62 2.43 4.53 -2.71
C ARG A 62 2.80 3.71 -3.94
N MET A 63 3.59 2.65 -3.77
CA MET A 63 3.92 1.70 -4.83
C MET A 63 2.68 1.00 -5.40
N ALA A 64 1.73 0.63 -4.55
CA ALA A 64 0.50 -0.06 -4.95
C ALA A 64 -0.40 0.83 -5.80
N ILE A 65 -0.57 2.10 -5.40
CA ILE A 65 -1.30 3.12 -6.17
C ILE A 65 -0.63 3.31 -7.53
N TYR A 66 0.69 3.51 -7.57
CA TYR A 66 1.44 3.63 -8.82
C TYR A 66 1.25 2.43 -9.75
N TYR A 67 1.30 1.21 -9.23
CA TYR A 67 1.05 0.01 -10.03
C TYR A 67 -0.39 -0.03 -10.55
N ALA A 68 -1.38 0.32 -9.71
CA ALA A 68 -2.80 0.36 -10.06
C ALA A 68 -3.10 1.41 -11.15
N GLU A 69 -2.41 2.55 -11.11
CA GLU A 69 -2.49 3.63 -12.11
C GLU A 69 -1.79 3.28 -13.45
N GLY A 70 -1.27 2.06 -13.59
CA GLY A 70 -0.62 1.59 -14.82
C GLY A 70 0.89 1.76 -14.84
N GLY A 71 1.51 2.12 -13.71
CA GLY A 71 2.95 2.19 -13.55
C GLY A 71 3.64 0.83 -13.72
N ARG A 72 4.63 0.76 -14.62
CA ARG A 72 5.35 -0.49 -14.94
C ARG A 72 6.87 -0.38 -14.85
N ASP A 73 7.41 0.77 -14.48
CA ASP A 73 8.85 0.97 -14.24
C ASP A 73 9.35 0.03 -13.11
N PRO A 74 10.23 -0.94 -13.42
CA PRO A 74 10.74 -1.91 -12.44
C PRO A 74 11.41 -1.28 -11.23
N GLU A 75 12.05 -0.12 -11.36
CA GLU A 75 12.70 0.57 -10.24
C GLU A 75 11.68 1.16 -9.27
N ARG A 76 10.56 1.66 -9.80
CA ARG A 76 9.43 2.16 -9.00
C ARG A 76 8.55 1.04 -8.45
N LEU A 77 8.69 -0.21 -8.92
CA LEU A 77 8.00 -1.38 -8.35
C LEU A 77 8.75 -2.01 -7.16
N LYS A 78 9.72 -1.30 -6.61
CA LYS A 78 10.39 -1.65 -5.35
C LYS A 78 9.87 -0.72 -4.26
N TRP A 79 9.29 -1.26 -3.19
CA TRP A 79 8.72 -0.45 -2.10
C TRP A 79 9.73 0.53 -1.49
N HIS A 80 11.02 0.18 -1.48
CA HIS A 80 12.05 1.05 -0.91
C HIS A 80 12.34 2.29 -1.77
N ALA A 81 11.94 2.31 -3.05
CA ALA A 81 12.06 3.48 -3.92
C ALA A 81 11.10 4.61 -3.51
N TRP A 82 10.10 4.30 -2.69
CA TRP A 82 9.10 5.25 -2.19
C TRP A 82 9.41 5.78 -0.79
N LYS A 83 10.54 5.36 -0.23
CA LYS A 83 11.12 6.04 0.93
C LYS A 83 11.45 7.45 0.48
N GLU A 84 10.95 8.44 1.22
CA GLU A 84 11.46 9.78 1.01
C GLU A 84 12.97 9.75 1.24
N PRO A 85 13.79 10.28 0.31
CA PRO A 85 15.17 10.54 0.65
C PRO A 85 15.13 11.39 1.91
N LEU A 86 15.97 11.07 2.89
CA LEU A 86 16.31 11.99 3.96
C LEU A 86 16.96 13.20 3.27
N SER A 87 16.17 14.08 2.67
CA SER A 87 16.63 15.39 2.28
C SER A 87 16.96 16.07 3.59
N SER A 88 18.25 16.08 3.89
CA SER A 88 18.90 17.01 4.79
C SER A 88 18.21 18.37 4.66
N ARG A 89 17.40 18.71 5.66
CA ARG A 89 17.11 20.10 5.98
C ARG A 89 18.14 20.54 7.01
#